data_AF-A0A350UFX6-F1
#
_entry.id   AF-A0A350UFX6-F1
#
_cell.length_a   1.000
_cell.length_b   1.000
_cell.length_c   1.000
_cell.angle_alpha   90.00
_cell.angle_beta   90.00
_cell.angle_gamma   90.00
#
_symmetry.space_group_name_H-M   'P 1'
#
loop_
_entity.id
_entity.type
_entity.pdbx_description
1 polymer ?
#
loop_
_entity_poly.entity_id
_entity_poly.type
_entity_poly.pdbx_seq_one_letter_code
_entity_poly.pdbx_strand_id
1 'polypeptide(L)'
;MVETVTASRCYNCATPLPPGFDFGAECPKCKAQLHCCKQCTYFEPSTRFQCTKPIPERIAYKDRANECTFFRARVTVARKN
;
A
#
# COMPACT_ATOMS: atom_id res chain seq x y z
N MET A 1 16.35 -12.60 -19.78
CA MET A 1 15.60 -12.49 -18.51
C MET A 1 15.15 -11.04 -18.38
N VAL A 2 13.84 -10.78 -18.31
CA VAL A 2 13.32 -9.41 -18.14
C VAL A 2 13.24 -9.15 -16.64
N GLU A 3 14.10 -8.29 -16.12
CA GLU A 3 14.03 -7.87 -14.72
C GLU A 3 12.81 -6.95 -14.53
N THR A 4 11.73 -7.51 -13.99
CA THR A 4 10.56 -6.74 -13.57
C THR A 4 10.89 -5.97 -12.29
N VAL A 5 11.29 -4.71 -12.45
CA VAL A 5 11.45 -3.81 -11.29
C VAL A 5 10.07 -3.52 -10.72
N THR A 6 9.75 -4.19 -9.62
CA THR A 6 8.53 -3.96 -8.86
C THR A 6 8.81 -2.86 -7.86
N ALA A 7 8.38 -1.63 -8.17
CA ALA A 7 8.61 -0.48 -7.30
C ALA A 7 7.30 -0.07 -6.62
N SER A 8 7.27 -0.10 -5.28
CA SER A 8 6.22 0.55 -4.50
C SER A 8 6.66 1.97 -4.14
N ARG A 9 5.69 2.85 -3.89
CA ARG A 9 5.93 4.24 -3.47
C ARG A 9 5.09 4.54 -2.26
N CYS A 10 5.59 5.35 -1.34
CA CYS A 10 4.82 5.81 -0.19
C CYS A 10 3.61 6.63 -0.65
N TYR A 11 2.42 6.32 -0.14
CA TYR A 11 1.18 7.03 -0.45
C TYR A 11 1.23 8.52 -0.08
N ASN A 12 2.02 8.88 0.94
CA ASN A 12 2.07 10.24 1.49
C ASN A 12 3.11 11.13 0.78
N CYS A 13 4.35 10.63 0.62
CA CYS A 13 5.47 11.45 0.11
C CYS A 13 6.02 10.99 -1.25
N ALA A 14 5.42 9.95 -1.85
CA ALA A 14 5.81 9.36 -3.14
C ALA A 14 7.24 8.80 -3.24
N THR A 15 7.99 8.75 -2.12
CA THR A 15 9.32 8.13 -2.06
C THR A 15 9.24 6.67 -2.52
N PRO A 16 10.12 6.25 -3.45
CA PRO A 16 10.21 4.86 -3.84
C PRO A 16 10.70 4.00 -2.67
N LEU A 17 10.04 2.87 -2.47
CA LEU A 17 10.45 1.86 -1.50
C LEU A 17 11.18 0.73 -2.25
N PRO A 18 12.26 0.18 -1.68
CA PRO A 18 12.99 -0.91 -2.31
C PRO A 18 12.10 -2.16 -2.47
N PRO A 19 12.43 -3.05 -3.43
CA PRO A 19 11.75 -4.33 -3.55
C PRO A 19 11.94 -5.13 -2.25
N GLY A 20 10.86 -5.78 -1.77
CA GLY A 20 10.89 -6.53 -0.51
C GLY A 20 10.87 -5.66 0.76
N PHE A 21 10.60 -4.35 0.65
CA PHE A 21 10.43 -3.50 1.83
C PHE A 21 9.34 -4.03 2.76
N ASP A 22 9.62 -4.00 4.07
CA ASP A 22 8.66 -4.39 5.10
C ASP A 22 7.60 -3.30 5.28
N PHE A 23 6.36 -3.57 4.90
CA PHE A 23 5.27 -2.59 5.03
C PHE A 23 4.80 -2.38 6.46
N GLY A 24 5.19 -3.23 7.41
CA GLY A 24 4.99 -3.01 8.84
C GLY A 24 5.80 -1.83 9.37
N ALA A 25 6.93 -1.52 8.74
CA ALA A 25 7.75 -0.36 9.04
C ALA A 25 7.14 0.97 8.52
N GLU A 26 7.59 2.06 9.11
CA GLU A 26 7.26 3.42 8.67
C GLU A 26 8.10 3.83 7.45
N CYS A 27 7.59 4.77 6.67
CA CYS A 27 8.32 5.32 5.53
C CYS A 27 9.66 5.93 5.98
N PRO A 28 10.79 5.59 5.34
CA PRO A 28 12.10 6.09 5.73
C PRO A 28 12.25 7.61 5.59
N LYS A 29 11.44 8.26 4.74
CA LYS A 29 11.49 9.71 4.50
C LYS A 29 10.54 10.52 5.37
N CYS A 30 9.26 10.14 5.41
CA CYS A 30 8.21 10.95 6.07
C CYS A 30 7.60 10.29 7.30
N LYS A 31 8.10 9.10 7.70
CA LYS A 31 7.59 8.31 8.83
C LYS A 31 6.10 7.95 8.78
N ALA A 32 5.47 8.06 7.62
CA ALA A 32 4.10 7.61 7.42
C ALA A 32 4.01 6.09 7.58
N GLN A 33 2.94 5.61 8.20
CA GLN A 33 2.68 4.19 8.39
C GLN A 33 2.28 3.54 7.05
N LEU A 34 3.02 2.52 6.62
CA LEU A 34 2.87 1.95 5.29
C LEU A 34 1.88 0.78 5.24
N HIS A 35 1.62 0.10 6.37
CA HIS A 35 0.55 -0.90 6.47
C HIS A 35 -0.82 -0.24 6.70
N CYS A 36 -1.22 0.65 5.78
CA CYS A 36 -2.47 1.42 5.86
C CYS A 36 -3.33 1.25 4.61
N CYS A 37 -4.63 1.58 4.70
CA CYS A 37 -5.54 1.47 3.56
C CYS A 37 -5.06 2.31 2.36
N LYS A 38 -4.55 3.53 2.58
CA LYS A 38 -4.06 4.40 1.49
C LYS A 38 -2.88 3.82 0.71
N GLN A 39 -2.09 2.92 1.31
CA GLN A 39 -0.99 2.20 0.67
C GLN A 39 -1.44 0.89 -0.02
N CYS A 40 -2.68 0.46 0.21
CA CYS A 40 -3.22 -0.80 -0.28
C CYS A 40 -3.76 -0.69 -1.71
N THR A 41 -3.53 -1.72 -2.53
CA THR A 41 -4.03 -1.82 -3.91
C THR A 41 -5.55 -1.99 -4.01
N TYR A 42 -6.23 -2.34 -2.90
CA TYR A 42 -7.68 -2.56 -2.86
C TYR A 42 -8.46 -1.37 -2.33
N PHE A 43 -7.78 -0.28 -1.95
CA PHE A 43 -8.43 0.92 -1.46
C PHE A 43 -9.12 1.66 -2.60
N GLU A 44 -10.43 1.82 -2.47
CA GLU A 44 -11.29 2.44 -3.48
C GLU A 44 -12.31 3.35 -2.80
N PRO A 45 -12.14 4.69 -2.82
CA PRO A 45 -12.95 5.64 -2.04
C PRO A 45 -14.46 5.54 -2.25
N SER A 46 -14.89 5.12 -3.44
CA SER A 46 -16.30 5.08 -3.85
C SER A 46 -17.04 3.81 -3.40
N THR A 47 -16.34 2.85 -2.77
CA THR A 47 -16.94 1.57 -2.36
C THR A 47 -17.30 1.54 -0.88
N ARG A 48 -18.16 0.59 -0.48
CA ARG A 48 -18.46 0.35 0.93
C ARG A 48 -17.16 0.10 1.70
N PHE A 49 -17.01 0.80 2.83
CA PHE A 49 -15.81 0.80 3.66
C PHE A 49 -14.51 1.24 2.95
N GLN A 50 -14.63 1.77 1.74
CA GLN A 50 -13.52 2.22 0.89
C GLN A 50 -12.55 1.10 0.54
N CYS A 51 -13.06 -0.13 0.36
CA CYS A 51 -12.28 -1.31 0.05
C CYS A 51 -13.06 -2.22 -0.91
N THR A 52 -12.37 -2.76 -1.92
CA THR A 52 -12.96 -3.72 -2.87
C THR A 52 -12.98 -5.15 -2.36
N LYS A 53 -12.37 -5.42 -1.19
CA LYS A 53 -12.40 -6.72 -0.52
C LYS A 53 -13.51 -6.80 0.54
N PRO A 54 -14.04 -8.00 0.82
CA PRO A 54 -15.07 -8.20 1.84
C PRO A 54 -14.47 -8.10 3.25
N ILE A 55 -14.15 -6.88 3.70
CA ILE A 55 -13.63 -6.65 5.04
C ILE A 55 -14.76 -6.81 6.09
N PRO A 56 -14.48 -7.43 7.25
CA PRO A 56 -15.51 -7.68 8.26
C PRO A 56 -16.00 -6.39 8.93
N GLU A 57 -15.10 -5.41 9.13
CA GLU A 57 -15.39 -4.15 9.80
C GLU A 57 -14.76 -2.95 9.06
N ARG A 58 -15.37 -1.78 9.22
CA ARG A 58 -14.84 -0.51 8.73
C ARG A 58 -13.59 -0.10 9.51
N ILE A 59 -12.46 -0.02 8.82
CA ILE A 59 -11.26 0.67 9.33
C ILE A 59 -11.52 2.19 9.33
N ALA A 60 -11.50 2.84 10.49
CA ALA A 60 -11.81 4.27 10.64
C ALA A 60 -10.73 5.18 10.03
N TYR A 61 -9.46 4.95 10.39
CA TYR A 61 -8.32 5.73 9.92
C TYR A 61 -7.63 5.03 8.75
N LYS A 62 -7.69 5.63 7.56
CA LYS A 62 -7.18 5.02 6.31
C LYS A 62 -5.69 5.25 6.07
N ASP A 63 -5.11 6.19 6.80
CA ASP A 63 -3.72 6.63 6.75
C ASP A 63 -2.90 6.17 7.95
N ARG A 64 -3.49 5.37 8.85
CA ARG A 64 -2.80 4.73 9.97
C ARG A 64 -2.63 3.23 9.72
N ALA A 65 -1.61 2.67 10.35
CA ALA A 65 -1.36 1.26 10.48
C ALA A 65 -2.63 0.57 10.98
N ASN A 66 -2.99 -0.51 10.32
CA ASN A 66 -4.10 -1.37 10.70
C ASN A 66 -3.69 -2.83 10.57
N GLU A 67 -4.55 -3.75 10.98
CA GLU A 67 -4.27 -5.19 10.98
C GLU A 67 -5.04 -5.91 9.86
N CYS A 68 -5.36 -5.20 8.76
CA CYS A 68 -6.12 -5.77 7.67
C CYS A 68 -5.35 -6.93 7.02
N THR A 69 -5.87 -8.15 7.16
CA THR A 69 -5.27 -9.37 6.58
C THR A 69 -5.35 -9.41 5.05
N PHE A 70 -6.22 -8.60 4.44
CA PHE A 70 -6.32 -8.43 2.99
C PHE A 70 -5.33 -7.40 2.43
N PHE A 71 -4.48 -6.79 3.27
CA PHE A 71 -3.55 -5.77 2.81
C PHE A 71 -2.64 -6.30 1.70
N ARG A 72 -2.53 -5.53 0.63
CA ARG A 72 -1.55 -5.75 -0.44
C ARG A 72 -1.07 -4.42 -0.94
N ALA A 73 0.22 -4.16 -0.79
CA ALA A 73 0.81 -2.88 -1.17
C ALA A 73 0.64 -2.60 -2.68
N ARG A 74 0.36 -1.34 -3.01
CA ARG A 74 0.34 -0.89 -4.41
C ARG A 74 1.76 -0.89 -4.97
N VAL A 75 1.97 -1.65 -6.03
CA VAL A 75 3.23 -1.75 -6.76
C VAL A 75 3.03 -1.32 -8.20
N THR A 76 3.99 -0.56 -8.74
CA THR A 76 4.07 -0.28 -10.16
C THR A 76 5.02 -1.29 -10.77
N VAL A 77 4.52 -2.11 -11.71
CA VAL A 77 5.35 -3.02 -12.50
C VAL A 77 5.69 -2.30 -13.80
N ALA A 78 6.95 -1.87 -13.94
CA ALA A 78 7.44 -1.40 -15.22
C ALA A 78 7.84 -2.62 -16.06
N ARG A 79 7.17 -2.83 -17.20
CA ARG A 79 7.62 -3.78 -18.22
C ARG A 79 8.63 -3.06 -19.10
N LYS A 80 9.90 -3.48 -19.05
CA LYS A 80 10.88 -3.08 -20.06
C LYS A 80 10.59 -3.90 -21.32
N ASN A 81 10.30 -3.20 -22.42
CA ASN A 81 10.20 -3.78 -23.77
C ASN A 81 11.58 -3.75 -24.43
#